data_AF-A0A923VB15-F1
#
_entry.id   AF-A0A923VB15-F1
#
_cell.length_a   1.000
_cell.length_b   1.000
_cell.length_c   1.000
_cell.angle_alpha   90.00
_cell.angle_beta   90.00
_cell.angle_gamma   90.00
#
_symmetry.space_group_name_H-M   'P 1'
#
loop_
_entity.id
_entity.type
_entity.pdbx_description
1 polymer ?
#
loop_
_entity_poly.entity_id
_entity_poly.type
_entity_poly.pdbx_seq_one_letter_code
_entity_poly.pdbx_strand_id
1 'polypeptide(L)'
;MGIEFFYRYDILCAKNFNPNERTGTVFSRNNFKWLLPEQLRRAIISFYASKAAGMGIGDTIKIKSDAPVKEAIVVKVQQCPDCFSIYDAVVGEPENNIAAGTLFNNLPPAYCCPICENEKDNFITINKSSLLFVTG
;
A
#
# COMPACT_ATOMS: atom_id res chain seq x y z
N MET A 1 -34.57 29.00 6.80
CA MET A 1 -33.95 27.72 6.40
C MET A 1 -33.02 28.01 5.24
N GLY A 2 -31.72 28.17 5.49
CA GLY A 2 -30.72 28.48 4.47
C GLY A 2 -30.32 27.22 3.71
N ILE A 3 -30.29 27.30 2.39
CA ILE A 3 -30.06 26.18 1.49
C ILE A 3 -28.53 25.94 1.43
N GLU A 4 -28.01 24.85 2.04
CA GLU A 4 -26.59 24.40 2.01
C GLU A 4 -26.13 23.87 0.63
N PHE A 5 -26.73 24.35 -0.45
CA PHE A 5 -26.35 24.00 -1.81
C PHE A 5 -25.53 25.21 -2.29
N PHE A 6 -24.22 25.19 -2.43
CA PHE A 6 -23.47 24.50 -3.47
C PHE A 6 -21.97 24.62 -3.18
N TYR A 7 -21.44 24.01 -2.13
CA TYR A 7 -19.97 24.00 -1.96
C TYR A 7 -19.32 23.23 -3.10
N ARG A 8 -18.35 23.90 -3.74
CA ARG A 8 -17.55 23.39 -4.84
C ARG A 8 -16.14 23.18 -4.36
N TYR A 9 -15.55 22.07 -4.78
CA TYR A 9 -14.25 21.64 -4.31
C TYR A 9 -13.32 21.40 -5.49
N ASP A 10 -12.13 21.96 -5.39
CA ASP A 10 -11.01 21.65 -6.26
C ASP A 10 -10.11 20.62 -5.57
N ILE A 11 -9.66 19.63 -6.33
CA ILE A 11 -8.72 18.60 -5.87
C ILE A 11 -7.37 18.90 -6.50
N LEU A 12 -6.36 19.12 -5.66
CA LEU A 12 -4.98 19.40 -6.07
C LEU A 12 -4.07 18.26 -5.62
N CYS A 13 -3.13 17.88 -6.49
CA CYS A 13 -2.06 16.94 -6.20
C CYS A 13 -0.80 17.72 -5.82
N ALA A 14 -0.37 17.59 -4.56
CA ALA A 14 0.88 18.19 -4.09
C ALA A 14 2.09 17.53 -4.75
N LYS A 15 3.07 18.33 -5.16
CA LYS A 15 4.35 17.80 -5.60
C LYS A 15 5.06 17.12 -4.43
N ASN A 16 5.60 15.92 -4.65
CA ASN A 16 6.38 15.16 -3.66
C ASN A 16 5.67 14.94 -2.30
N PHE A 17 4.34 14.85 -2.29
CA PHE A 17 3.55 14.70 -1.04
C PHE A 17 3.83 15.77 0.02
N ASN A 18 4.27 16.98 -0.38
CA ASN A 18 4.50 18.08 0.55
C ASN A 18 3.22 18.93 0.69
N PRO A 19 2.42 18.77 1.78
CA PRO A 19 1.18 19.51 1.95
C PRO A 19 1.39 21.01 2.24
N ASN A 20 2.60 21.40 2.65
CA ASN A 20 2.94 22.79 2.98
C ASN A 20 3.45 23.58 1.77
N GLU A 21 3.86 22.90 0.71
CA GLU A 21 4.18 23.54 -0.56
C GLU A 21 2.87 23.92 -1.24
N ARG A 22 2.64 25.22 -1.47
CA ARG A 22 1.49 25.69 -2.27
C ARG A 22 1.61 25.35 -3.77
N THR A 23 2.39 24.33 -4.13
CA THR A 23 2.65 23.84 -5.48
C THR A 23 1.83 22.57 -5.75
N GLY A 24 0.51 22.74 -5.84
CA GLY A 24 -0.42 21.68 -6.22
C GLY A 24 -0.80 21.76 -7.70
N THR A 25 -0.68 20.68 -8.46
CA THR A 25 -1.30 20.59 -9.80
C THR A 25 -2.77 20.24 -9.64
N VAL A 26 -3.63 20.82 -10.48
CA VAL A 26 -5.07 20.59 -10.35
C VAL A 26 -5.44 19.27 -11.01
N PHE A 27 -5.99 18.35 -10.23
CA PHE A 27 -6.51 17.07 -10.73
C PHE A 27 -7.94 17.22 -11.27
N SER A 28 -8.81 17.89 -10.50
CA SER A 28 -10.20 18.12 -10.88
C SER A 28 -10.72 19.39 -10.21
N ARG A 29 -11.63 20.12 -10.88
CA ARG A 29 -12.22 21.38 -10.38
C ARG A 29 -13.73 21.28 -10.21
N ASN A 30 -14.27 22.16 -9.38
CA ASN A 30 -15.71 22.42 -9.26
C ASN A 30 -16.55 21.19 -8.86
N ASN A 31 -15.95 20.28 -8.10
CA ASN A 31 -16.58 19.04 -7.69
C ASN A 31 -17.64 19.32 -6.64
N PHE A 32 -18.81 18.71 -6.77
CA PHE A 32 -19.79 18.68 -5.70
C PHE A 32 -19.32 17.75 -4.57
N LYS A 33 -19.80 18.02 -3.33
CA LYS A 33 -19.45 17.21 -2.14
C LYS A 33 -19.69 15.71 -2.33
N TRP A 34 -20.81 15.32 -2.96
CA TRP A 34 -21.12 13.90 -3.19
C TRP A 34 -20.22 13.23 -4.23
N LEU A 35 -19.57 14.00 -5.10
CA LEU A 35 -18.67 13.48 -6.13
C LEU A 35 -17.23 13.38 -5.63
N LEU A 36 -16.91 14.01 -4.49
CA LEU A 36 -15.57 14.00 -3.90
C LEU A 36 -15.00 12.59 -3.69
N PRO A 37 -15.72 11.61 -3.13
CA PRO A 37 -15.14 10.28 -2.90
C PRO A 37 -14.67 9.62 -4.20
N GLU A 38 -15.48 9.73 -5.27
CA GLU A 38 -15.15 9.16 -6.57
C GLU A 38 -13.98 9.89 -7.24
N GLN A 39 -13.90 11.22 -7.09
CA GLN A 39 -12.81 11.99 -7.67
C GLN A 39 -11.48 11.78 -6.93
N LEU A 40 -11.53 11.60 -5.61
CA LEU A 40 -10.36 11.19 -4.83
C LEU A 40 -9.89 9.79 -5.23
N ARG A 41 -10.81 8.83 -5.39
CA ARG A 41 -10.48 7.47 -5.89
C ARG A 41 -9.78 7.54 -7.25
N ARG A 42 -10.29 8.34 -8.18
CA ARG A 42 -9.68 8.54 -9.51
C ARG A 42 -8.30 9.18 -9.42
N ALA A 43 -8.11 10.16 -8.53
CA ALA A 43 -6.81 10.81 -8.32
C ALA A 43 -5.75 9.79 -7.88
N ILE A 44 -6.12 8.92 -6.92
CA ILE A 44 -5.24 7.85 -6.41
C ILE A 44 -4.90 6.87 -7.54
N ILE A 45 -5.90 6.36 -8.27
CA ILE A 45 -5.68 5.40 -9.36
C ILE A 45 -4.78 6.01 -10.45
N SER A 46 -5.05 7.24 -10.86
CA SER A 46 -4.23 7.94 -11.86
C SER A 46 -2.77 8.07 -11.43
N PHE A 47 -2.52 8.34 -10.14
CA PHE A 47 -1.16 8.45 -9.60
C PHE A 47 -0.42 7.10 -9.73
N TYR A 48 -1.02 6.01 -9.27
CA TYR A 48 -0.38 4.69 -9.33
C TYR A 48 -0.22 4.17 -10.76
N ALA A 49 -1.20 4.41 -11.64
CA ALA A 49 -1.08 4.10 -13.06
C ALA A 49 0.11 4.86 -13.71
N SER A 50 0.26 6.15 -13.39
CA SER A 50 1.39 6.95 -13.89
C SER A 50 2.73 6.51 -13.32
N LYS A 51 2.77 6.04 -12.06
CA LYS A 51 3.98 5.48 -11.45
C LYS A 51 4.39 4.16 -12.12
N ALA A 52 3.42 3.31 -12.45
CA ALA A 52 3.65 2.08 -13.21
C ALA A 52 4.16 2.36 -14.64
N ALA A 53 3.71 3.46 -15.26
CA ALA A 53 4.18 3.87 -16.59
C ALA A 53 5.54 4.59 -16.57
N GLY A 54 5.85 5.35 -15.50
CA GLY A 54 7.12 6.06 -15.30
C GLY A 54 8.25 5.18 -14.75
N MET A 55 7.92 4.02 -14.17
CA MET A 55 8.84 2.89 -14.06
C MET A 55 8.91 2.26 -15.45
N GLY A 56 9.89 2.68 -16.26
CA GLY A 56 10.13 2.08 -17.56
C GLY A 56 10.15 0.55 -17.44
N ILE A 57 9.23 -0.11 -18.15
CA ILE A 57 9.41 -1.51 -18.51
C ILE A 57 10.49 -1.51 -19.59
N GLY A 58 11.74 -1.52 -19.15
CA GLY A 58 12.86 -2.01 -19.94
C GLY A 58 13.05 -3.48 -19.63
N ASP A 59 12.03 -4.29 -19.93
CA ASP A 59 12.20 -5.66 -20.43
C ASP A 59 10.82 -6.19 -20.85
N THR A 60 10.53 -6.01 -22.14
CA THR A 60 9.71 -7.00 -22.85
C THR A 60 10.37 -8.36 -22.66
N ILE A 61 9.84 -9.17 -21.74
CA ILE A 61 10.13 -10.60 -21.75
C ILE A 61 9.49 -11.15 -23.03
N LYS A 62 10.26 -11.16 -24.11
CA LYS A 62 10.08 -12.15 -25.18
C LYS A 62 10.34 -13.50 -24.51
N ILE A 63 9.26 -14.17 -24.11
CA ILE A 63 9.30 -15.58 -23.74
C ILE A 63 9.62 -16.35 -25.02
N LYS A 64 10.91 -16.48 -25.32
CA LYS A 64 11.40 -17.66 -26.01
C LYS A 64 11.57 -18.71 -24.93
N SER A 65 10.58 -19.58 -24.85
CA SER A 65 10.63 -20.85 -24.15
C SER A 65 11.87 -21.60 -24.57
N ASP A 66 12.78 -21.84 -23.64
CA ASP A 66 13.54 -23.08 -23.53
C ASP A 66 14.04 -23.23 -22.08
N ALA A 67 13.60 -24.33 -21.45
CA ALA A 67 13.98 -24.87 -20.12
C ALA A 67 13.28 -24.32 -18.85
N PRO A 68 13.05 -25.17 -17.82
CA PRO A 68 11.73 -25.36 -17.21
C PRO A 68 11.46 -24.50 -15.95
N VAL A 69 10.18 -24.13 -15.82
CA VAL A 69 9.55 -23.39 -14.72
C VAL A 69 9.84 -24.04 -13.36
N LYS A 70 10.45 -23.30 -12.42
CA LYS A 70 10.40 -23.61 -10.99
C LYS A 70 9.39 -22.68 -10.31
N GLU A 71 8.23 -23.26 -10.07
CA GLU A 71 7.11 -22.93 -9.17
C GLU A 71 7.19 -21.62 -8.36
N ALA A 72 6.14 -20.81 -8.49
CA ALA A 72 5.88 -19.63 -7.67
C ALA A 72 5.90 -19.98 -6.18
N ILE A 73 6.90 -19.46 -5.47
CA ILE A 73 7.05 -19.66 -4.02
C ILE A 73 5.91 -18.90 -3.33
N VAL A 74 5.03 -19.65 -2.67
CA VAL A 74 3.98 -19.12 -1.78
C VAL A 74 4.65 -18.54 -0.54
N VAL A 75 5.07 -17.27 -0.60
CA VAL A 75 5.67 -16.58 0.54
C VAL A 75 4.57 -16.21 1.54
N LYS A 76 4.61 -16.80 2.74
CA LYS A 76 3.67 -16.50 3.84
C LYS A 76 4.24 -15.40 4.73
N VAL A 77 3.40 -14.44 5.11
CA VAL A 77 3.72 -13.34 6.04
C VAL A 77 2.66 -13.26 7.13
N GLN A 78 2.91 -12.53 8.22
CA GLN A 78 1.98 -12.40 9.33
C GLN A 78 1.41 -10.99 9.38
N GLN A 79 0.10 -10.86 9.51
CA GLN A 79 -0.58 -9.58 9.54
C GLN A 79 -1.33 -9.39 10.85
N CYS A 80 -1.21 -8.20 11.44
CA CYS A 80 -2.04 -7.80 12.57
C CYS A 80 -3.47 -7.52 12.08
N PRO A 81 -4.52 -8.13 12.67
CA PRO A 81 -5.90 -7.91 12.22
C PRO A 81 -6.45 -6.52 12.57
N ASP A 82 -5.88 -5.83 13.56
CA ASP A 82 -6.42 -4.54 14.03
C ASP A 82 -5.90 -3.35 13.23
N CYS A 83 -4.60 -3.32 12.94
CA CYS A 83 -3.96 -2.21 12.22
C CYS A 83 -3.46 -2.58 10.81
N PHE A 84 -3.57 -3.86 10.42
CA PHE A 84 -3.13 -4.40 9.13
C PHE A 84 -1.62 -4.31 8.86
N SER A 85 -0.79 -4.02 9.86
CA SER A 85 0.67 -4.09 9.74
C SER A 85 1.13 -5.50 9.41
N ILE A 86 2.16 -5.63 8.58
CA ILE A 86 2.68 -6.91 8.11
C ILE A 86 4.09 -7.13 8.63
N TYR A 87 4.30 -8.25 9.31
CA TYR A 87 5.62 -8.77 9.64
C TYR A 87 6.11 -9.68 8.51
N ASP A 88 7.23 -9.29 7.88
CA ASP A 88 7.93 -10.10 6.88
C ASP A 88 9.25 -10.60 7.47
N ALA A 89 9.36 -11.92 7.64
CA ALA A 89 10.57 -12.56 8.17
C ALA A 89 11.83 -12.23 7.35
N VAL A 90 11.70 -11.97 6.04
CA VAL A 90 12.84 -11.62 5.18
C VAL A 90 13.41 -10.25 5.56
N VAL A 91 12.55 -9.31 5.96
CA VAL A 91 12.94 -7.95 6.35
C VAL A 91 13.28 -7.88 7.84
N GLY A 92 12.57 -8.64 8.68
CA GLY A 92 12.59 -8.49 10.12
C GLY A 92 11.99 -7.16 10.56
N GLU A 93 12.37 -6.68 11.74
CA GLU A 93 12.01 -5.35 12.25
C GLU A 93 13.23 -4.72 12.94
N PRO A 94 14.15 -4.10 12.17
CA PRO A 94 15.38 -3.51 12.71
C PRO A 94 15.14 -2.45 13.78
N GLU A 95 14.05 -1.67 13.66
CA GLU A 95 13.67 -0.65 14.63
C GLU A 95 13.36 -1.23 16.02
N ASN A 96 12.89 -2.49 16.06
CA ASN A 96 12.60 -3.24 17.28
C ASN A 96 13.69 -4.26 17.64
N ASN A 97 14.89 -4.12 17.07
CA ASN A 97 16.01 -5.05 17.25
C ASN A 97 15.71 -6.50 16.80
N ILE A 98 14.83 -6.69 15.83
CA ILE A 98 14.54 -7.99 15.22
C ILE A 98 15.28 -8.06 13.88
N ALA A 99 16.29 -8.92 13.80
CA ALA A 99 17.10 -9.06 12.59
C ALA A 99 16.30 -9.61 11.40
N ALA A 100 16.74 -9.25 10.19
CA ALA A 100 16.28 -9.89 8.95
C ALA A 100 16.52 -11.41 8.99
N GLY A 101 15.58 -12.18 8.45
CA GLY A 101 15.58 -13.64 8.49
C GLY A 101 14.96 -14.23 9.76
N THR A 102 14.54 -13.41 10.73
CA THR A 102 13.86 -13.92 11.93
C THR A 102 12.48 -14.43 11.57
N LEU A 103 12.20 -15.71 11.83
CA LEU A 103 10.85 -16.25 11.64
C LEU A 103 9.91 -15.69 12.72
N PHE A 104 8.64 -15.48 12.37
CA PHE A 104 7.64 -14.99 13.34
C PHE A 104 7.53 -15.90 14.59
N ASN A 105 7.66 -17.21 14.41
CA ASN A 105 7.67 -18.17 15.53
C ASN A 105 8.86 -17.96 16.48
N ASN A 106 10.00 -17.46 15.96
CA ASN A 106 11.20 -17.19 16.75
C ASN A 106 11.17 -15.82 17.46
N LEU A 107 10.14 -15.01 17.23
CA LEU A 107 9.96 -13.76 17.96
C LEU A 107 9.74 -14.04 19.46
N PRO A 108 10.17 -13.14 20.35
CA PRO A 108 9.88 -13.23 21.77
C PRO A 108 8.38 -13.44 22.06
N PRO A 109 8.01 -14.14 23.15
CA PRO A 109 6.62 -14.29 23.54
C PRO A 109 5.97 -12.96 23.95
N ALA A 110 6.78 -12.01 24.43
CA ALA A 110 6.35 -10.64 24.74
C ALA A 110 6.37 -9.71 23.52
N TYR A 111 6.45 -10.24 22.30
CA TYR A 111 6.33 -9.43 21.09
C TYR A 111 4.90 -8.88 20.96
N CYS A 112 4.80 -7.59 20.72
CA CYS A 112 3.56 -6.91 20.40
C CYS A 112 3.71 -6.18 19.06
N CYS A 113 2.59 -5.99 18.37
CA CYS A 113 2.54 -5.21 17.15
C CYS A 113 3.12 -3.80 17.40
N PRO A 114 4.10 -3.33 16.61
CA PRO A 114 4.73 -2.03 16.84
C PRO A 114 3.82 -0.83 16.56
N ILE A 115 2.68 -1.05 15.89
CA ILE A 115 1.75 0.01 15.50
C ILE A 115 0.60 0.16 16.50
N CYS A 116 0.10 -0.95 17.05
CA CYS A 116 -1.11 -0.96 17.88
C CYS A 116 -1.01 -1.79 19.17
N GLU A 117 0.17 -2.33 19.47
CA GLU A 117 0.46 -3.10 20.69
C GLU A 117 -0.34 -4.40 20.84
N ASN A 118 -1.02 -4.86 19.79
CA ASN A 118 -1.72 -6.14 19.80
C ASN A 118 -0.72 -7.31 19.99
N GLU A 119 -1.15 -8.32 20.73
CA GLU A 119 -0.36 -9.50 21.09
C GLU A 119 0.03 -10.34 19.86
N LYS A 120 1.20 -10.98 19.93
CA LYS A 120 1.72 -11.89 18.89
C LYS A 120 0.72 -12.95 18.44
N ASP A 121 -0.05 -13.48 19.38
CA ASP A 121 -0.96 -14.62 19.15
C ASP A 121 -2.18 -14.24 18.30
N ASN A 122 -2.50 -12.95 18.19
CA ASN A 122 -3.61 -12.46 17.39
C ASN A 122 -3.25 -12.26 15.91
N PHE A 123 -1.99 -12.43 15.51
CA PHE A 123 -1.57 -12.28 14.12
C PHE A 123 -2.11 -13.40 13.23
N ILE A 124 -2.52 -13.04 12.02
CA ILE A 124 -3.01 -13.97 11.01
C ILE A 124 -1.98 -14.20 9.91
N THR A 125 -1.83 -15.45 9.46
CA THR A 125 -0.97 -15.78 8.34
C THR A 125 -1.67 -15.49 7.02
N ILE A 126 -1.04 -14.67 6.18
CA ILE A 126 -1.54 -14.32 4.85
C ILE A 126 -0.50 -14.64 3.77
N ASN A 127 -0.97 -14.81 2.54
CA ASN A 127 -0.09 -14.99 1.40
C ASN A 127 0.42 -13.62 0.93
N LYS A 128 1.73 -13.46 0.76
CA LYS A 128 2.29 -12.21 0.24
C LYS A 128 1.78 -11.90 -1.18
N SER A 129 1.44 -12.91 -1.97
CA SER A 129 0.83 -12.69 -3.29
C SER A 129 -0.57 -12.07 -3.20
N SER A 130 -1.36 -12.37 -2.16
CA SER A 130 -2.70 -11.77 -2.01
C SER A 130 -2.65 -10.25 -1.77
N LEU A 131 -1.53 -9.74 -1.23
CA LEU A 131 -1.30 -8.30 -1.04
C LEU A 131 -1.06 -7.56 -2.36
N LEU A 132 -0.66 -8.26 -3.43
CA LEU A 132 -0.40 -7.66 -4.74
C LEU A 132 -1.68 -7.39 -5.54
N PHE A 133 -2.85 -7.89 -5.11
CA PHE A 133 -4.13 -7.75 -5.83
C PHE A 133 -5.01 -6.60 -5.33
N VAL A 134 -4.58 -5.82 -4.31
CA VAL A 134 -5.31 -4.62 -3.84
C VAL A 134 -5.10 -3.42 -4.79
N THR A 135 -4.24 -3.57 -5.80
CA THR A 135 -4.12 -2.64 -6.93
C THR A 135 -4.95 -3.14 -8.12
N GLY A 136 -6.26 -2.92 -8.08
CA GLY A 136 -7.21 -3.21 -9.16
C GLY A 136 -7.99 -1.98 -9.57
#